data_AF-A0A1G9ZYS2-F1
#
_entry.id   AF-A0A1G9ZYS2-F1
#
_cell.length_a   1.000
_cell.length_b   1.000
_cell.length_c   1.000
_cell.angle_alpha   90.00
_cell.angle_beta   90.00
_cell.angle_gamma   90.00
#
_symmetry.space_group_name_H-M   'P 1'
#
loop_
_entity.id
_entity.type
_entity.pdbx_description
1 polymer ?
#
loop_
_entity_poly.entity_id
_entity_poly.type
_entity_poly.pdbx_seq_one_letter_code
_entity_poly.pdbx_strand_id
1 'polypeptide(L)'
;MTLPWRGTTPEIASEADSRYETPGGAQNKVDTAYDALLHLLKLAVTGLSDGSEAAIARYSTPYGITYDWLKDRLDAADQREINMVILNVISEGAKGDGVIDDTVAFTTAIQKLKQMGGGILYIPPGKFVISQRLDITNTEIVIMGAGIQLTQLFFTSSGAIKFSTTNPFSDCIEIRELSLITLTNNIYKAIEIEFPSNPGSSWRNVFISNVMLCGSTTISAYNAANNGSQIGPQSWAAAITLNNCAVSVISDCIIRSGTNGVSANIGDGIILEGYTVDVMIRGVKIINASTAFRKDGPGEGLVLDSCMGINVKRAVLINDNETSLNGVYASVKNCHFSYFLSGIKARFHPQINIEGCLIYKLNSSSAESDIMLDYCDRSKVTSNTLIANLGGTSANGIVISNSNRCQATQNIIEERNTAIWLLNSTNSCDVADNTFDNNTTNVLNQGGNYVKKRKYEGTTVITFTGGETVVNIPIPFWSLTAKANSGFLNSSGGSQTIIGFYNYDDST
;
A
#
# COMPACT_ATOMS: atom_id res chain seq x y z
N MET A 1 -102.90 38.56 -35.02
CA MET A 1 -101.80 39.31 -34.39
C MET A 1 -100.56 38.44 -34.49
N THR A 2 -99.67 38.75 -35.43
CA THR A 2 -98.45 37.99 -35.72
C THR A 2 -97.29 38.68 -34.99
N LEU A 3 -96.58 37.97 -34.11
CA LEU A 3 -95.44 38.54 -33.38
C LEU A 3 -94.14 38.43 -34.22
N PRO A 4 -93.30 39.48 -34.30
CA PRO A 4 -92.22 39.56 -35.28
C PRO A 4 -90.84 39.52 -34.62
N TRP A 5 -90.24 38.36 -34.36
CA TRP A 5 -88.79 38.27 -34.07
C TRP A 5 -88.25 36.88 -34.43
N ARG A 6 -88.11 36.62 -35.74
CA ARG A 6 -87.14 35.65 -36.29
C ARG A 6 -86.02 36.49 -36.90
N GLY A 7 -84.81 36.47 -36.33
CA GLY A 7 -83.68 37.16 -36.95
C GLY A 7 -82.40 37.41 -36.15
N THR A 8 -82.19 36.88 -34.94
CA THR A 8 -80.95 37.18 -34.16
C THR A 8 -80.29 35.98 -33.49
N THR A 9 -80.24 34.83 -34.15
CA THR A 9 -79.16 33.88 -33.83
C THR A 9 -77.87 34.39 -34.46
N PRO A 10 -76.84 34.77 -33.68
CA PRO A 10 -75.55 35.16 -34.24
C PRO A 10 -74.94 34.01 -35.05
N GLU A 11 -74.19 34.33 -36.10
CA GLU A 11 -73.39 33.36 -36.84
C GLU A 11 -72.48 32.56 -35.87
N ILE A 12 -72.43 31.24 -36.07
CA ILE A 12 -71.50 30.36 -35.36
C ILE A 12 -70.10 30.91 -35.59
N ALA A 13 -69.45 31.36 -34.52
CA ALA A 13 -68.10 31.91 -34.56
C ALA A 13 -67.15 30.92 -35.26
N SER A 14 -66.28 31.43 -36.13
CA SER A 14 -65.33 30.60 -36.87
C SER A 14 -64.36 29.90 -35.93
N GLU A 15 -63.86 28.72 -36.35
CA GLU A 15 -62.96 27.83 -35.60
C GLU A 15 -61.64 28.46 -35.10
N ALA A 16 -61.40 29.73 -35.41
CA ALA A 16 -60.21 30.48 -35.01
C ALA A 16 -60.42 31.43 -33.81
N ASP A 17 -61.61 31.49 -33.19
CA ASP A 17 -61.84 32.32 -31.99
C ASP A 17 -61.14 31.71 -30.75
N SER A 18 -60.01 32.31 -30.36
CA SER A 18 -59.21 31.92 -29.19
C SER A 18 -59.95 31.89 -27.84
N ARG A 19 -61.18 32.40 -27.77
CA ARG A 19 -62.02 32.37 -26.55
C ARG A 19 -62.81 31.07 -26.40
N TYR A 20 -62.96 30.28 -27.47
CA TYR A 20 -63.64 28.99 -27.42
C TYR A 20 -62.67 27.89 -27.84
N GLU A 21 -62.13 27.17 -26.85
CA GLU A 21 -61.41 25.93 -27.14
C GLU A 21 -62.40 24.93 -27.73
N THR A 22 -62.28 24.64 -29.03
CA THR A 22 -62.96 23.47 -29.58
C THR A 22 -62.44 22.23 -28.83
N PRO A 23 -63.28 21.21 -28.61
CA PRO A 23 -62.86 20.00 -27.89
C PRO A 23 -61.56 19.39 -28.45
N GLY A 24 -61.33 19.51 -29.76
CA GLY A 24 -60.09 19.08 -30.40
C GLY A 24 -58.86 19.94 -30.08
N GLY A 25 -59.00 21.26 -29.97
CA GLY A 25 -57.90 22.16 -29.60
C GLY A 25 -57.47 22.01 -28.14
N ALA A 26 -58.42 21.77 -27.24
CA ALA A 26 -58.14 21.45 -25.84
C ALA A 26 -57.42 20.10 -25.71
N GLN A 27 -57.90 19.06 -26.43
CA GLN A 27 -57.28 17.74 -26.40
C GLN A 27 -55.84 17.76 -26.94
N ASN A 28 -55.60 18.49 -28.04
CA ASN A 28 -54.25 18.55 -28.64
C ASN A 28 -53.22 19.23 -27.71
N LYS A 29 -53.64 20.22 -26.91
CA LYS A 29 -52.79 20.84 -25.87
C LYS A 29 -52.52 19.88 -24.71
N VAL A 30 -53.53 19.10 -24.31
CA VAL A 30 -53.37 18.05 -23.28
C VAL A 30 -52.40 16.97 -23.75
N ASP A 31 -52.53 16.51 -24.99
CA ASP A 31 -51.67 15.48 -25.58
C ASP A 31 -50.22 16.00 -25.73
N THR A 32 -50.06 17.25 -26.20
CA THR A 32 -48.73 17.88 -26.33
C THR A 32 -48.07 18.08 -24.96
N ALA A 33 -48.84 18.50 -23.94
CA ALA A 33 -48.33 18.65 -22.58
C ALA A 33 -47.98 17.30 -21.94
N TYR A 34 -48.77 16.26 -22.22
CA TYR A 34 -48.51 14.88 -21.79
C TYR A 34 -47.22 14.34 -22.41
N ASP A 35 -47.01 14.53 -23.71
CA ASP A 35 -45.78 14.10 -24.40
C ASP A 35 -44.54 14.85 -23.91
N ALA A 36 -44.66 16.16 -23.66
CA ALA A 36 -43.58 16.97 -23.09
C ALA A 36 -43.23 16.52 -21.66
N LEU A 37 -44.25 16.23 -20.83
CA LEU A 37 -44.05 15.72 -19.48
C LEU A 37 -43.39 14.34 -19.51
N LEU A 38 -43.83 13.46 -20.41
CA LEU A 38 -43.28 12.12 -20.59
C LEU A 38 -41.84 12.17 -21.09
N HIS A 39 -41.49 13.13 -21.95
CA HIS A 39 -40.13 13.34 -22.41
C HIS A 39 -39.21 13.89 -21.30
N LEU A 40 -39.69 14.83 -20.49
CA LEU A 40 -38.98 15.34 -19.31
C LEU A 40 -38.79 14.25 -18.24
N LEU A 41 -39.78 13.39 -18.03
CA LEU A 41 -39.66 12.24 -17.12
C LEU A 41 -38.61 11.24 -17.63
N LYS A 42 -38.60 10.95 -18.94
CA LYS A 42 -37.59 10.11 -19.56
C LYS A 42 -36.18 10.69 -19.41
N LEU A 43 -36.01 12.01 -19.58
CA LEU A 43 -34.73 12.70 -19.40
C LEU A 43 -34.25 12.68 -17.93
N ALA A 44 -35.14 12.92 -16.97
CA ALA A 44 -34.84 12.87 -15.54
C ALA A 44 -34.42 11.46 -15.07
N VAL A 45 -35.03 10.41 -15.63
CA VAL A 45 -34.73 8.99 -15.33
C VAL A 45 -33.46 8.49 -16.02
N THR A 46 -32.94 9.20 -17.04
CA THR A 46 -31.74 8.77 -17.78
C THR A 46 -30.39 9.21 -17.19
N GLY A 47 -30.29 9.83 -16.00
CA GLY A 47 -28.92 9.99 -15.48
C GLY A 47 -28.57 10.67 -14.16
N LEU A 48 -29.46 11.15 -13.28
CA LEU A 48 -28.97 11.90 -12.08
C LEU A 48 -29.81 11.79 -10.79
N SER A 49 -30.71 10.81 -10.61
CA SER A 49 -31.42 10.67 -9.33
C SER A 49 -31.71 9.23 -8.96
N ASP A 50 -31.09 8.81 -7.86
CA ASP A 50 -31.25 7.51 -7.21
C ASP A 50 -32.16 7.65 -5.95
N GLY A 51 -32.90 8.77 -5.86
CA GLY A 51 -33.69 9.17 -4.69
C GLY A 51 -35.07 8.55 -4.60
N SER A 52 -35.74 8.78 -3.46
CA SER A 52 -37.10 8.30 -3.14
C SER A 52 -38.17 8.63 -4.18
N GLU A 53 -37.93 9.63 -5.03
CA GLU A 53 -38.80 9.99 -6.16
C GLU A 53 -38.91 8.86 -7.21
N ALA A 54 -37.89 8.03 -7.40
CA ALA A 54 -37.91 6.88 -8.31
C ALA A 54 -38.80 5.74 -7.80
N ALA A 55 -38.93 5.60 -6.47
CA ALA A 55 -39.82 4.62 -5.86
C ALA A 55 -41.31 4.98 -6.02
N ILE A 56 -41.63 6.28 -6.07
CA ILE A 56 -42.99 6.77 -6.35
C ILE A 56 -43.39 6.48 -7.81
N ALA A 57 -42.45 6.46 -8.75
CA ALA A 57 -42.70 6.15 -10.16
C ALA A 57 -43.17 4.70 -10.45
N ARG A 58 -43.17 3.80 -9.44
CA ARG A 58 -43.79 2.46 -9.56
C ARG A 58 -45.31 2.53 -9.76
N TYR A 59 -45.94 3.65 -9.40
CA TYR A 59 -47.37 3.91 -9.60
C TYR A 59 -47.58 5.33 -10.12
N SER A 60 -48.10 5.47 -11.34
CA SER A 60 -48.66 6.76 -11.76
C SER A 60 -49.95 7.02 -10.96
N THR A 61 -49.87 7.77 -9.87
CA THR A 61 -51.05 8.42 -9.27
C THR A 61 -51.20 9.80 -9.90
N PRO A 62 -52.35 10.15 -10.52
CA PRO A 62 -53.68 9.56 -10.33
C PRO A 62 -54.15 8.56 -11.43
N TYR A 63 -53.32 8.18 -12.41
CA TYR A 63 -53.79 7.45 -13.60
C TYR A 63 -53.76 5.91 -13.51
N GLY A 64 -53.24 5.34 -12.43
CA GLY A 64 -53.25 3.89 -12.19
C GLY A 64 -52.42 3.07 -13.19
N ILE A 65 -51.46 3.69 -13.89
CA ILE A 65 -50.60 3.01 -14.87
C ILE A 65 -49.38 2.43 -14.16
N THR A 66 -49.17 1.12 -14.33
CA THR A 66 -47.96 0.39 -13.94
C THR A 66 -47.01 0.34 -15.14
N TYR A 67 -45.74 0.71 -14.95
CA TYR A 67 -44.71 0.62 -15.98
C TYR A 67 -43.82 -0.61 -15.72
N ASP A 68 -44.17 -1.75 -16.31
CA ASP A 68 -43.46 -3.03 -16.09
C ASP A 68 -41.95 -2.94 -16.41
N TRP A 69 -41.56 -2.14 -17.40
CA TRP A 69 -40.15 -1.92 -17.77
C TRP A 69 -39.34 -1.10 -16.75
N LEU A 70 -40.01 -0.27 -15.94
CA LEU A 70 -39.40 0.46 -14.82
C LEU A 70 -39.19 -0.46 -13.63
N LYS A 71 -40.12 -1.39 -13.41
CA LYS A 71 -40.01 -2.43 -12.38
C LYS A 71 -38.81 -3.34 -12.63
N ASP A 72 -38.64 -3.85 -13.86
CA ASP A 72 -37.50 -4.71 -14.19
C ASP A 72 -36.14 -4.00 -14.03
N ARG A 73 -36.08 -2.68 -14.23
CA ARG A 73 -34.85 -1.89 -14.06
C ARG A 73 -34.58 -1.47 -12.62
N LEU A 74 -35.59 -1.07 -11.85
CA LEU A 74 -35.44 -0.81 -10.41
C LEU A 74 -35.13 -2.10 -9.68
N ASP A 75 -35.81 -3.21 -9.98
CA ASP A 75 -35.53 -4.51 -9.36
C ASP A 75 -34.13 -5.01 -9.74
N ALA A 76 -33.60 -4.71 -10.94
CA ALA A 76 -32.23 -5.06 -11.31
C ALA A 76 -31.13 -4.16 -10.70
N ALA A 77 -31.46 -2.93 -10.29
CA ALA A 77 -30.55 -2.02 -9.58
C ALA A 77 -30.62 -2.26 -8.06
N ASP A 78 -31.84 -2.33 -7.50
CA ASP A 78 -32.12 -2.68 -6.11
C ASP A 78 -31.60 -4.09 -5.76
N GLN A 79 -31.64 -5.08 -6.68
CA GLN A 79 -31.06 -6.41 -6.42
C GLN A 79 -29.54 -6.42 -6.32
N ARG A 80 -28.82 -5.47 -6.94
CA ARG A 80 -27.37 -5.36 -6.78
C ARG A 80 -26.98 -4.77 -5.43
N GLU A 81 -27.80 -3.86 -4.89
CA GLU A 81 -27.59 -3.27 -3.55
C GLU A 81 -28.15 -4.13 -2.40
N ILE A 82 -29.22 -4.92 -2.61
CA ILE A 82 -29.93 -5.64 -1.53
C ILE A 82 -29.41 -7.07 -1.29
N ASN A 83 -28.77 -7.71 -2.27
CA ASN A 83 -28.28 -9.09 -2.12
C ASN A 83 -26.80 -9.20 -2.44
N MET A 84 -25.93 -8.84 -1.48
CA MET A 84 -24.56 -9.36 -1.53
C MET A 84 -24.66 -10.89 -1.43
N VAL A 85 -24.56 -11.58 -2.57
CA VAL A 85 -24.73 -13.03 -2.65
C VAL A 85 -23.60 -13.68 -1.89
N ILE A 86 -23.90 -14.34 -0.78
CA ILE A 86 -22.92 -15.15 -0.06
C ILE A 86 -23.05 -16.59 -0.55
N LEU A 87 -22.05 -17.06 -1.27
CA LEU A 87 -21.96 -18.44 -1.72
C LEU A 87 -20.95 -19.21 -0.87
N ASN A 88 -21.42 -20.19 -0.11
CA ASN A 88 -20.56 -21.06 0.67
C ASN A 88 -20.00 -22.17 -0.23
N VAL A 89 -18.68 -22.30 -0.30
CA VAL A 89 -18.02 -23.30 -1.15
C VAL A 89 -18.41 -24.76 -0.83
N ILE A 90 -18.86 -25.06 0.40
CA ILE A 90 -19.39 -26.38 0.76
C ILE A 90 -20.71 -26.69 0.05
N SER A 91 -21.55 -25.67 -0.24
CA SER A 91 -22.78 -25.88 -1.00
C SER A 91 -22.51 -26.26 -2.46
N GLU A 92 -21.31 -25.97 -2.94
CA GLU A 92 -20.83 -26.33 -4.28
C GLU A 92 -20.00 -27.63 -4.27
N GLY A 93 -19.99 -28.35 -3.15
CA GLY A 93 -19.47 -29.73 -3.06
C GLY A 93 -18.09 -29.87 -2.42
N ALA A 94 -17.47 -28.78 -1.94
CA ALA A 94 -16.20 -28.89 -1.23
C ALA A 94 -16.35 -29.70 0.07
N LYS A 95 -15.31 -30.45 0.41
CA LYS A 95 -15.20 -31.27 1.61
C LYS A 95 -14.44 -30.56 2.72
N GLY A 96 -13.33 -29.89 2.39
CA GLY A 96 -12.50 -29.22 3.39
C GLY A 96 -11.88 -30.19 4.41
N ASP A 97 -11.63 -31.44 4.02
CA ASP A 97 -11.11 -32.50 4.88
C ASP A 97 -9.57 -32.66 4.83
N GLY A 98 -8.90 -31.93 3.94
CA GLY A 98 -7.46 -31.98 3.73
C GLY A 98 -6.99 -33.19 2.92
N VAL A 99 -7.90 -33.94 2.30
CA VAL A 99 -7.61 -35.15 1.53
C VAL A 99 -8.18 -35.04 0.12
N ILE A 100 -9.46 -34.70 -0.01
CA ILE A 100 -10.12 -34.56 -1.30
C ILE A 100 -9.72 -33.23 -1.95
N ASP A 101 -9.48 -33.29 -3.26
CA ASP A 101 -9.26 -32.08 -4.06
C ASP A 101 -10.57 -31.33 -4.25
N ASP A 102 -10.65 -30.14 -3.67
CA ASP A 102 -11.82 -29.27 -3.63
C ASP A 102 -11.87 -28.29 -4.83
N THR A 103 -10.90 -28.33 -5.74
CA THR A 103 -10.76 -27.37 -6.86
C THR A 103 -12.04 -27.19 -7.68
N VAL A 104 -12.76 -28.28 -7.97
CA VAL A 104 -14.00 -28.22 -8.77
C VAL A 104 -15.10 -27.43 -8.07
N ALA A 105 -15.23 -27.59 -6.75
CA ALA A 105 -16.23 -26.86 -5.97
C ALA A 105 -15.92 -25.36 -5.93
N PHE A 106 -14.64 -24.99 -5.75
CA PHE A 106 -14.21 -23.59 -5.79
C PHE A 106 -14.44 -22.94 -7.15
N THR A 107 -14.04 -23.61 -8.23
CA THR A 107 -14.21 -23.07 -9.60
C THR A 107 -15.69 -22.94 -9.97
N THR A 108 -16.54 -23.89 -9.55
CA THR A 108 -17.99 -23.83 -9.73
C THR A 108 -18.61 -22.68 -8.94
N ALA A 109 -18.20 -22.49 -7.69
CA ALA A 109 -18.65 -21.37 -6.87
C ALA A 109 -18.30 -20.01 -7.49
N ILE A 110 -17.06 -19.86 -7.96
CA ILE A 110 -16.61 -18.65 -8.65
C ILE A 110 -17.44 -18.41 -9.92
N GLN A 111 -17.65 -19.43 -10.75
CA GLN A 111 -18.46 -19.30 -11.97
C GLN A 111 -19.90 -18.88 -11.67
N LYS A 112 -20.51 -19.43 -10.62
CA LYS A 112 -21.85 -19.07 -10.19
C LYS A 112 -21.94 -17.62 -9.70
N LEU A 113 -20.99 -17.17 -8.89
CA LEU A 113 -20.90 -15.76 -8.49
C LEU A 113 -20.72 -14.83 -9.70
N LYS A 114 -19.88 -15.21 -10.68
CA LYS A 114 -19.75 -14.47 -11.94
C LYS A 114 -21.08 -14.35 -12.69
N GLN A 115 -21.84 -15.43 -12.78
CA GLN A 115 -23.17 -15.42 -13.41
C GLN A 115 -24.19 -14.55 -12.66
N MET A 116 -24.01 -14.39 -11.35
CA MET A 116 -24.85 -13.55 -10.49
C MET A 116 -24.40 -12.09 -10.46
N GLY A 117 -23.33 -11.73 -11.18
CA GLY A 117 -22.80 -10.36 -11.25
C GLY A 117 -21.84 -9.99 -10.12
N GLY A 118 -21.40 -10.96 -9.30
CA GLY A 118 -20.49 -10.76 -8.18
C GLY A 118 -21.01 -11.34 -6.87
N GLY A 119 -20.32 -11.04 -5.77
CA GLY A 119 -20.72 -11.41 -4.41
C GLY A 119 -19.56 -11.89 -3.54
N ILE A 120 -19.88 -12.58 -2.45
CA ILE A 120 -18.92 -13.15 -1.50
C ILE A 120 -18.80 -14.65 -1.73
N LEU A 121 -17.59 -15.12 -2.05
CA LEU A 121 -17.20 -16.50 -1.88
C LEU A 121 -16.83 -16.73 -0.41
N TYR A 122 -17.73 -17.36 0.34
CA TYR A 122 -17.48 -17.71 1.74
C TYR A 122 -16.85 -19.09 1.85
N ILE A 123 -15.75 -19.17 2.60
CA ILE A 123 -14.99 -20.40 2.82
C ILE A 123 -15.01 -20.70 4.33
N PRO A 124 -15.80 -21.69 4.77
CA PRO A 124 -15.92 -22.00 6.20
C PRO A 124 -14.61 -22.60 6.75
N PRO A 125 -14.52 -22.79 8.08
CA PRO A 125 -13.39 -23.50 8.68
C PRO A 125 -13.21 -24.88 8.04
N GLY A 126 -11.97 -25.22 7.67
CA GLY A 126 -11.66 -26.45 6.96
C GLY A 126 -10.28 -26.42 6.31
N LYS A 127 -9.87 -27.58 5.79
CA LYS A 127 -8.61 -27.78 5.06
C LYS A 127 -8.93 -28.16 3.62
N PHE A 128 -8.80 -27.22 2.71
CA PHE A 128 -9.18 -27.40 1.32
C PHE A 128 -7.94 -27.70 0.49
N VAL A 129 -7.89 -28.86 -0.18
CA VAL A 129 -6.80 -29.18 -1.11
C VAL A 129 -7.16 -28.62 -2.47
N ILE A 130 -6.27 -27.83 -3.06
CA ILE A 130 -6.49 -27.16 -4.34
C ILE A 130 -5.32 -27.45 -5.28
N SER A 131 -5.59 -28.04 -6.44
CA SER A 131 -4.57 -28.40 -7.42
C SER A 131 -4.37 -27.38 -8.54
N GLN A 132 -5.31 -26.42 -8.68
CA GLN A 132 -5.29 -25.40 -9.73
C GLN A 132 -5.48 -23.99 -9.16
N ARG A 133 -4.93 -22.99 -9.86
CA ARG A 133 -5.08 -21.58 -9.47
C ARG A 133 -6.54 -21.14 -9.62
N LEU A 134 -7.01 -20.33 -8.68
CA LEU A 134 -8.34 -19.72 -8.71
C LEU A 134 -8.28 -18.42 -9.52
N ASP A 135 -8.77 -18.47 -10.75
CA ASP A 135 -8.77 -17.34 -11.69
C ASP A 135 -10.10 -16.57 -11.69
N ILE A 136 -10.04 -15.32 -11.24
CA ILE A 136 -11.18 -14.40 -11.18
C ILE A 136 -10.94 -13.27 -12.17
N THR A 137 -11.92 -13.06 -13.05
CA THR A 137 -11.76 -12.21 -14.23
C THR A 137 -13.00 -11.35 -14.44
N ASN A 138 -12.82 -10.03 -14.55
CA ASN A 138 -13.89 -9.07 -14.86
C ASN A 138 -15.14 -9.22 -13.96
N THR A 139 -14.96 -9.38 -12.65
CA THR A 139 -16.08 -9.54 -11.71
C THR A 139 -15.64 -9.19 -10.29
N GLU A 140 -16.51 -8.47 -9.58
CA GLU A 140 -16.42 -8.17 -8.15
C GLU A 140 -16.73 -9.40 -7.30
N ILE A 141 -15.68 -10.11 -6.89
CA ILE A 141 -15.79 -11.22 -5.94
C ILE A 141 -14.95 -10.91 -4.70
N VAL A 142 -15.61 -10.93 -3.55
CA VAL A 142 -14.96 -10.93 -2.24
C VAL A 142 -14.66 -12.37 -1.85
N ILE A 143 -13.42 -12.67 -1.48
CA ILE A 143 -13.05 -13.97 -0.92
C ILE A 143 -12.91 -13.82 0.58
N MET A 144 -13.77 -14.52 1.33
CA MET A 144 -13.83 -14.41 2.78
C MET A 144 -13.74 -15.78 3.42
N GLY A 145 -12.75 -15.98 4.28
CA GLY A 145 -12.69 -17.13 5.17
C GLY A 145 -13.36 -16.87 6.53
N ALA A 146 -13.17 -17.81 7.45
CA ALA A 146 -13.65 -17.72 8.83
C ALA A 146 -12.55 -17.31 9.84
N GLY A 147 -11.31 -17.11 9.37
CA GLY A 147 -10.16 -16.69 10.15
C GLY A 147 -8.87 -17.36 9.70
N ILE A 148 -7.73 -16.70 9.94
CA ILE A 148 -6.41 -17.33 9.78
C ILE A 148 -6.34 -18.62 10.59
N GLN A 149 -5.70 -19.65 10.04
CA GLN A 149 -5.63 -21.01 10.60
C GLN A 149 -6.98 -21.75 10.76
N LEU A 150 -8.15 -21.11 10.60
CA LEU A 150 -9.45 -21.79 10.55
C LEU A 150 -9.79 -22.20 9.13
N THR A 151 -9.69 -21.26 8.20
CA THR A 151 -9.84 -21.51 6.77
C THR A 151 -8.46 -21.69 6.14
N GLN A 152 -8.14 -22.90 5.71
CA GLN A 152 -6.81 -23.26 5.18
C GLN A 152 -6.94 -23.82 3.76
N LEU A 153 -6.32 -23.16 2.78
CA LEU A 153 -6.26 -23.65 1.40
C LEU A 153 -4.83 -24.11 1.09
N PHE A 154 -4.67 -25.38 0.72
CA PHE A 154 -3.40 -26.01 0.41
C PHE A 154 -3.24 -26.19 -1.09
N PHE A 155 -2.30 -25.47 -1.70
CA PHE A 155 -2.04 -25.50 -3.13
C PHE A 155 -0.92 -26.49 -3.46
N THR A 156 -1.25 -27.52 -4.25
CA THR A 156 -0.33 -28.65 -4.50
C THR A 156 0.62 -28.43 -5.67
N SER A 157 0.21 -27.66 -6.69
CA SER A 157 0.98 -27.51 -7.94
C SER A 157 0.69 -26.22 -8.72
N SER A 158 0.23 -25.14 -8.07
CA SER A 158 -0.17 -23.90 -8.76
C SER A 158 0.07 -22.64 -7.94
N GLY A 159 -0.19 -21.48 -8.55
CA GLY A 159 -0.47 -20.24 -7.80
C GLY A 159 -1.81 -20.32 -7.07
N ALA A 160 -2.05 -19.38 -6.16
CA ALA A 160 -3.26 -19.44 -5.34
C ALA A 160 -4.46 -18.73 -6.00
N ILE A 161 -4.47 -17.40 -5.96
CA ILE A 161 -5.59 -16.57 -6.40
C ILE A 161 -5.06 -15.53 -7.36
N LYS A 162 -5.66 -15.44 -8.54
CA LYS A 162 -5.41 -14.36 -9.49
C LYS A 162 -6.69 -13.59 -9.78
N PHE A 163 -6.65 -12.29 -9.57
CA PHE A 163 -7.62 -11.36 -10.16
C PHE A 163 -6.98 -10.67 -11.35
N SER A 164 -7.70 -10.65 -12.47
CA SER A 164 -7.32 -9.84 -13.63
C SER A 164 -8.53 -9.24 -14.28
N THR A 165 -8.49 -7.95 -14.56
CA THR A 165 -9.60 -7.26 -15.22
C THR A 165 -9.15 -6.54 -16.48
N THR A 166 -10.06 -6.37 -17.42
CA THR A 166 -9.92 -5.48 -18.58
C THR A 166 -10.57 -4.13 -18.34
N ASN A 167 -11.40 -3.99 -17.30
CA ASN A 167 -12.09 -2.75 -16.96
C ASN A 167 -11.47 -2.14 -15.70
N PRO A 168 -10.77 -0.99 -15.80
CA PRO A 168 -10.10 -0.38 -14.66
C PRO A 168 -11.05 0.30 -13.64
N PHE A 169 -12.37 0.30 -13.87
CA PHE A 169 -13.34 1.07 -13.08
C PHE A 169 -14.39 0.25 -12.33
N SER A 170 -14.44 -1.07 -12.51
CA SER A 170 -15.62 -1.86 -12.11
C SER A 170 -15.38 -2.90 -11.03
N ASP A 171 -14.18 -2.96 -10.43
CA ASP A 171 -13.84 -4.06 -9.55
C ASP A 171 -13.27 -3.57 -8.21
N CYS A 172 -14.07 -3.68 -7.13
CA CYS A 172 -13.55 -3.76 -5.77
C CYS A 172 -13.09 -5.20 -5.49
N ILE A 173 -11.82 -5.38 -5.15
CA ILE A 173 -11.26 -6.71 -4.85
C ILE A 173 -10.99 -6.79 -3.35
N GLU A 174 -11.54 -7.81 -2.70
CA GLU A 174 -11.32 -8.05 -1.28
C GLU A 174 -10.97 -9.51 -0.99
N ILE A 175 -9.91 -9.73 -0.21
CA ILE A 175 -9.49 -11.04 0.28
C ILE A 175 -9.22 -10.95 1.78
N ARG A 176 -9.92 -11.75 2.59
CA ARG A 176 -9.73 -11.72 4.04
C ARG A 176 -9.97 -13.02 4.78
N GLU A 177 -9.45 -13.09 6.01
CA GLU A 177 -9.79 -14.09 7.01
C GLU A 177 -9.44 -15.54 6.62
N LEU A 178 -8.29 -15.76 5.98
CA LEU A 178 -7.92 -17.09 5.49
C LEU A 178 -6.41 -17.33 5.43
N SER A 179 -6.03 -18.59 5.24
CA SER A 179 -4.63 -19.00 5.05
C SER A 179 -4.43 -19.65 3.68
N LEU A 180 -3.43 -19.17 2.93
CA LEU A 180 -2.98 -19.78 1.67
C LEU A 180 -1.62 -20.44 1.89
N ILE A 181 -1.59 -21.75 1.76
CA ILE A 181 -0.41 -22.58 2.00
C ILE A 181 0.02 -23.21 0.68
N THR A 182 1.26 -22.97 0.25
CA THR A 182 1.85 -23.67 -0.88
C THR A 182 2.59 -24.93 -0.44
N LEU A 183 2.45 -26.01 -1.20
CA LEU A 183 3.26 -27.22 -1.08
C LEU A 183 4.41 -27.26 -2.11
N THR A 184 4.60 -26.17 -2.86
CA THR A 184 5.60 -26.04 -3.92
C THR A 184 6.76 -25.13 -3.52
N ASN A 185 7.89 -25.27 -4.22
CA ASN A 185 9.14 -24.59 -3.91
C ASN A 185 9.33 -23.32 -4.74
N ASN A 186 8.86 -22.16 -4.25
CA ASN A 186 9.23 -20.83 -4.76
C ASN A 186 9.01 -20.62 -6.27
N ILE A 187 7.94 -21.18 -6.83
CA ILE A 187 7.63 -21.08 -8.26
C ILE A 187 6.46 -20.13 -8.51
N TYR A 188 5.41 -20.21 -7.69
CA TYR A 188 4.15 -19.53 -7.95
C TYR A 188 3.89 -18.38 -6.98
N LYS A 189 3.04 -17.45 -7.39
CA LYS A 189 2.57 -16.34 -6.54
C LYS A 189 1.33 -16.76 -5.76
N ALA A 190 1.17 -16.25 -4.54
CA ALA A 190 -0.03 -16.51 -3.75
C ALA A 190 -1.19 -15.65 -4.26
N ILE A 191 -1.13 -14.33 -4.07
CA ILE A 191 -2.15 -13.39 -4.54
C ILE A 191 -1.55 -12.55 -5.65
N GLU A 192 -2.15 -12.61 -6.84
CA GLU A 192 -1.78 -11.79 -8.00
C GLU A 192 -2.98 -10.96 -8.43
N ILE A 193 -2.84 -9.63 -8.43
CA ILE A 193 -3.90 -8.72 -8.86
C ILE A 193 -3.34 -7.83 -9.96
N GLU A 194 -3.99 -7.88 -11.11
CA GLU A 194 -3.53 -7.24 -12.33
C GLU A 194 -4.64 -6.41 -12.96
N PHE A 195 -4.43 -5.10 -12.99
CA PHE A 195 -5.24 -4.18 -13.79
C PHE A 195 -4.49 -3.79 -15.07
N PRO A 196 -5.20 -3.36 -16.13
CA PRO A 196 -4.57 -2.81 -17.31
C PRO A 196 -3.74 -1.59 -16.94
N SER A 197 -2.65 -1.37 -17.68
CA SER A 197 -1.83 -0.17 -17.51
C SER A 197 -2.69 1.07 -17.73
N ASN A 198 -2.69 1.97 -16.75
CA ASN A 198 -3.31 3.28 -16.84
C ASN A 198 -2.41 4.29 -16.12
N PRO A 199 -1.70 5.17 -16.85
CA PRO A 199 -0.83 6.18 -16.25
C PRO A 199 -1.60 7.31 -15.53
N GLY A 200 -2.95 7.28 -15.54
CA GLY A 200 -3.79 8.15 -14.70
C GLY A 200 -4.23 7.48 -13.40
N SER A 201 -4.21 8.24 -12.29
CA SER A 201 -4.80 7.81 -11.02
C SER A 201 -6.29 7.51 -11.23
N SER A 202 -6.63 6.22 -11.16
CA SER A 202 -7.97 5.69 -11.35
C SER A 202 -8.23 4.70 -10.23
N TRP A 203 -9.43 4.72 -9.68
CA TRP A 203 -9.81 4.00 -8.46
C TRP A 203 -9.80 2.49 -8.73
N ARG A 204 -8.87 1.76 -8.13
CA ARG A 204 -8.62 0.33 -8.36
C ARG A 204 -8.41 -0.37 -7.03
N ASN A 205 -9.49 -0.38 -6.24
CA ASN A 205 -9.45 -0.67 -4.82
C ASN A 205 -9.18 -2.15 -4.59
N VAL A 206 -8.07 -2.42 -3.91
CA VAL A 206 -7.71 -3.75 -3.45
C VAL A 206 -7.58 -3.73 -1.94
N PHE A 207 -8.34 -4.59 -1.27
CA PHE A 207 -8.30 -4.77 0.18
C PHE A 207 -7.87 -6.19 0.52
N ILE A 208 -6.71 -6.34 1.15
CA ILE A 208 -6.23 -7.64 1.63
C ILE A 208 -6.00 -7.51 3.13
N SER A 209 -6.77 -8.24 3.93
CA SER A 209 -6.73 -8.09 5.39
C SER A 209 -6.78 -9.42 6.13
N ASN A 210 -5.97 -9.55 7.19
CA ASN A 210 -5.96 -10.74 8.04
C ASN A 210 -5.81 -12.06 7.23
N VAL A 211 -4.80 -12.08 6.34
CA VAL A 211 -4.45 -13.26 5.53
C VAL A 211 -3.10 -13.80 5.96
N MET A 212 -3.00 -15.11 6.08
CA MET A 212 -1.71 -15.79 6.28
C MET A 212 -1.24 -16.46 4.98
N LEU A 213 0.00 -16.18 4.58
CA LEU A 213 0.63 -16.73 3.39
C LEU A 213 1.91 -17.47 3.80
N CYS A 214 1.96 -18.78 3.57
CA CYS A 214 3.13 -19.58 3.95
C CYS A 214 3.34 -20.79 3.04
N GLY A 215 4.44 -21.53 3.26
CA GLY A 215 4.68 -22.82 2.64
C GLY A 215 4.92 -23.94 3.64
N SER A 216 4.69 -25.18 3.21
CA SER A 216 4.96 -26.39 3.98
C SER A 216 5.26 -27.57 3.05
N THR A 217 6.10 -28.51 3.48
CA THR A 217 6.37 -29.75 2.72
C THR A 217 5.12 -30.61 2.50
N THR A 218 4.26 -30.70 3.50
CA THR A 218 3.01 -31.47 3.47
C THR A 218 1.95 -30.82 4.37
N ILE A 219 0.69 -31.24 4.20
CA ILE A 219 -0.40 -30.86 5.11
C ILE A 219 -0.12 -31.36 6.53
N SER A 220 0.38 -32.60 6.67
CA SER A 220 0.73 -33.19 7.97
C SER A 220 1.84 -32.42 8.68
N ALA A 221 2.89 -32.03 7.95
CA ALA A 221 3.97 -31.21 8.50
C ALA A 221 3.44 -29.86 9.00
N TYR A 222 2.60 -29.19 8.20
CA TYR A 222 2.01 -27.91 8.59
C TYR A 222 1.23 -28.00 9.91
N ASN A 223 0.44 -29.07 10.07
CA ASN A 223 -0.32 -29.33 11.30
C ASN A 223 0.61 -29.60 12.51
N ALA A 224 1.71 -30.34 12.29
CA ALA A 224 2.69 -30.64 13.34
C ALA A 224 3.50 -29.41 13.78
N ALA A 225 3.65 -28.41 12.91
CA ALA A 225 4.40 -27.18 13.13
C ALA A 225 3.73 -26.17 14.09
N ASN A 226 2.70 -26.59 14.83
CA ASN A 226 1.76 -25.70 15.53
C ASN A 226 1.14 -24.65 14.58
N ASN A 227 0.58 -25.09 13.45
CA ASN A 227 -0.23 -24.29 12.52
C ASN A 227 0.46 -23.06 11.88
N GLY A 228 1.75 -23.10 11.58
CA GLY A 228 2.35 -22.00 10.81
C GLY A 228 3.82 -21.73 11.05
N SER A 229 4.53 -22.55 11.83
CA SER A 229 5.98 -22.57 11.69
C SER A 229 6.32 -23.13 10.31
N GLN A 230 7.10 -22.37 9.56
CA GLN A 230 7.56 -22.77 8.23
C GLN A 230 8.41 -24.04 8.36
N ILE A 231 8.04 -25.12 7.67
CA ILE A 231 8.79 -26.38 7.64
C ILE A 231 9.33 -26.57 6.22
N GLY A 232 10.59 -26.18 6.01
CA GLY A 232 11.31 -26.47 4.77
C GLY A 232 11.31 -25.35 3.73
N PRO A 233 11.75 -25.67 2.50
CA PRO A 233 11.99 -24.69 1.44
C PRO A 233 10.74 -24.26 0.67
N GLN A 234 9.57 -24.83 0.98
CA GLN A 234 8.31 -24.49 0.32
C GLN A 234 7.97 -23.04 0.62
N SER A 235 7.68 -22.28 -0.43
CA SER A 235 7.36 -20.86 -0.35
C SER A 235 6.69 -20.37 -1.61
N TRP A 236 5.99 -19.26 -1.49
CA TRP A 236 5.54 -18.50 -2.64
C TRP A 236 6.74 -17.78 -3.26
N ALA A 237 6.77 -17.67 -4.59
CA ALA A 237 7.72 -16.82 -5.32
C ALA A 237 7.51 -15.35 -4.98
N ALA A 238 6.25 -14.94 -4.85
CA ALA A 238 5.82 -13.68 -4.25
C ALA A 238 4.52 -13.92 -3.47
N ALA A 239 4.41 -13.38 -2.27
CA ALA A 239 3.22 -13.59 -1.45
C ALA A 239 2.04 -12.74 -1.98
N ILE A 240 2.26 -11.45 -2.19
CA ILE A 240 1.25 -10.54 -2.78
C ILE A 240 1.90 -9.73 -3.89
N THR A 241 1.27 -9.70 -5.06
CA THR A 241 1.68 -8.86 -6.17
C THR A 241 0.50 -8.00 -6.61
N LEU A 242 0.67 -6.67 -6.55
CA LEU A 242 -0.25 -5.70 -7.10
C LEU A 242 0.39 -5.04 -8.32
N ASN A 243 -0.28 -5.10 -9.47
CA ASN A 243 0.18 -4.49 -10.71
C ASN A 243 -0.87 -3.51 -11.23
N ASN A 244 -0.45 -2.25 -11.43
CA ASN A 244 -1.31 -1.13 -11.82
C ASN A 244 -2.52 -0.95 -10.88
N CYS A 245 -2.36 -1.12 -9.57
CA CYS A 245 -3.44 -0.93 -8.59
C CYS A 245 -3.42 0.48 -8.01
N ALA A 246 -4.53 0.97 -7.45
CA ALA A 246 -4.56 2.28 -6.79
C ALA A 246 -5.47 2.27 -5.57
N VAL A 247 -5.22 3.14 -4.59
CA VAL A 247 -6.10 3.28 -3.42
C VAL A 247 -6.29 1.93 -2.71
N SER A 248 -5.20 1.19 -2.56
CA SER A 248 -5.20 -0.19 -2.07
C SER A 248 -4.69 -0.27 -0.64
N VAL A 249 -5.25 -1.18 0.15
CA VAL A 249 -4.86 -1.41 1.54
C VAL A 249 -4.51 -2.88 1.74
N ILE A 250 -3.31 -3.12 2.26
CA ILE A 250 -2.89 -4.44 2.74
C ILE A 250 -2.65 -4.32 4.24
N SER A 251 -3.44 -5.02 5.06
CA SER A 251 -3.32 -4.91 6.51
C SER A 251 -3.29 -6.24 7.24
N ASP A 252 -2.58 -6.26 8.37
CA ASP A 252 -2.68 -7.33 9.37
C ASP A 252 -2.38 -8.74 8.80
N CYS A 253 -1.57 -8.81 7.74
CA CYS A 253 -1.21 -10.05 7.07
C CYS A 253 0.06 -10.66 7.67
N ILE A 254 0.13 -11.99 7.68
CA ILE A 254 1.31 -12.74 8.11
C ILE A 254 1.88 -13.52 6.93
N ILE A 255 3.08 -13.13 6.49
CA ILE A 255 3.78 -13.74 5.37
C ILE A 255 5.02 -14.46 5.91
N ARG A 256 5.10 -15.76 5.65
CA ARG A 256 6.26 -16.59 5.98
C ARG A 256 6.77 -17.24 4.72
N SER A 257 7.89 -16.72 4.22
CA SER A 257 8.54 -17.32 3.06
C SER A 257 9.47 -18.47 3.46
N GLY A 258 10.08 -19.11 2.47
CA GLY A 258 10.94 -20.28 2.61
C GLY A 258 12.37 -19.92 3.01
N THR A 259 13.08 -20.88 3.61
CA THR A 259 14.51 -20.80 3.93
C THR A 259 15.22 -22.04 3.39
N ASN A 260 16.24 -21.85 2.57
CA ASN A 260 17.20 -22.91 2.20
C ASN A 260 18.46 -22.84 3.10
N GLY A 261 18.26 -22.67 4.41
CA GLY A 261 19.32 -22.35 5.38
C GLY A 261 19.39 -20.85 5.72
N VAL A 262 20.33 -20.50 6.60
CA VAL A 262 20.35 -19.21 7.34
C VAL A 262 20.50 -17.96 6.45
N SER A 263 20.95 -18.09 5.20
CA SER A 263 21.18 -16.97 4.27
C SER A 263 20.44 -17.10 2.94
N ALA A 264 19.70 -18.20 2.75
CA ALA A 264 19.00 -18.49 1.50
C ALA A 264 17.49 -18.29 1.67
N ASN A 265 17.12 -17.12 2.19
CA ASN A 265 15.75 -16.64 2.09
C ASN A 265 15.35 -16.60 0.63
N ILE A 266 14.20 -17.17 0.33
CA ILE A 266 13.63 -17.29 -1.01
C ILE A 266 12.25 -16.64 -0.99
N GLY A 267 11.73 -16.28 -2.15
CA GLY A 267 10.42 -15.65 -2.28
C GLY A 267 10.38 -14.20 -1.80
N ASP A 268 9.68 -13.35 -2.54
CA ASP A 268 9.41 -11.98 -2.12
C ASP A 268 8.11 -11.92 -1.29
N GLY A 269 8.03 -10.93 -0.41
CA GLY A 269 6.84 -10.66 0.39
C GLY A 269 5.78 -9.96 -0.45
N ILE A 270 5.72 -8.63 -0.34
CA ILE A 270 4.79 -7.80 -1.11
C ILE A 270 5.56 -7.10 -2.23
N ILE A 271 5.06 -7.24 -3.45
CA ILE A 271 5.56 -6.58 -4.64
C ILE A 271 4.47 -5.66 -5.20
N LEU A 272 4.84 -4.40 -5.40
CA LEU A 272 4.05 -3.40 -6.09
C LEU A 272 4.75 -3.08 -7.43
N GLU A 273 4.06 -3.31 -8.54
CA GLU A 273 4.59 -3.19 -9.90
C GLU A 273 3.74 -2.25 -10.76
N GLY A 274 4.32 -1.79 -11.87
CA GLY A 274 3.64 -0.88 -12.79
C GLY A 274 3.24 0.44 -12.12
N TYR A 275 2.15 1.04 -12.60
CA TYR A 275 1.57 2.27 -12.06
C TYR A 275 0.73 1.98 -10.82
N THR A 276 1.37 1.37 -9.81
CA THR A 276 0.74 1.08 -8.52
C THR A 276 0.95 2.24 -7.56
N VAL A 277 -0.14 2.92 -7.18
CA VAL A 277 -0.10 4.20 -6.44
C VAL A 277 -1.07 4.19 -5.25
N ASP A 278 -0.91 5.10 -4.31
CA ASP A 278 -1.82 5.27 -3.17
C ASP A 278 -2.06 3.96 -2.41
N VAL A 279 -0.97 3.24 -2.12
CA VAL A 279 -1.01 1.95 -1.44
C VAL A 279 -0.59 2.11 0.01
N MET A 280 -1.46 1.69 0.92
CA MET A 280 -1.18 1.60 2.34
C MET A 280 -0.92 0.14 2.74
N ILE A 281 0.23 -0.11 3.36
CA ILE A 281 0.60 -1.39 3.94
C ILE A 281 0.79 -1.19 5.43
N ARG A 282 -0.05 -1.83 6.26
CA ARG A 282 -0.05 -1.60 7.70
C ARG A 282 -0.08 -2.88 8.52
N GLY A 283 0.75 -2.98 9.57
CA GLY A 283 0.68 -4.10 10.49
C GLY A 283 1.04 -5.45 9.86
N VAL A 284 1.71 -5.45 8.70
CA VAL A 284 2.08 -6.67 8.00
C VAL A 284 3.38 -7.22 8.58
N LYS A 285 3.40 -8.52 8.87
CA LYS A 285 4.58 -9.24 9.34
C LYS A 285 5.11 -10.17 8.26
N ILE A 286 6.33 -9.93 7.82
CA ILE A 286 7.03 -10.74 6.81
C ILE A 286 8.26 -11.38 7.44
N ILE A 287 8.40 -12.68 7.26
CA ILE A 287 9.48 -13.48 7.85
C ILE A 287 10.17 -14.29 6.75
N ASN A 288 11.51 -14.35 6.78
CA ASN A 288 12.32 -15.22 5.92
C ASN A 288 12.23 -14.94 4.42
N ALA A 289 11.86 -13.72 4.01
CA ALA A 289 11.74 -13.34 2.61
C ALA A 289 13.06 -12.88 1.98
N SER A 290 13.18 -13.02 0.66
CA SER A 290 14.22 -12.35 -0.14
C SER A 290 14.09 -10.85 0.01
N THR A 291 12.98 -10.27 -0.44
CA THR A 291 12.64 -8.87 -0.20
C THR A 291 11.31 -8.83 0.53
N ALA A 292 11.23 -8.17 1.68
CA ALA A 292 9.96 -8.07 2.40
C ALA A 292 8.98 -7.16 1.65
N PHE A 293 9.38 -5.93 1.34
CA PHE A 293 8.55 -4.98 0.60
C PHE A 293 9.31 -4.46 -0.61
N ARG A 294 8.72 -4.57 -1.78
CA ARG A 294 9.30 -4.14 -3.04
C ARG A 294 8.32 -3.26 -3.80
N LYS A 295 8.78 -2.07 -4.22
CA LYS A 295 8.09 -1.22 -5.18
C LYS A 295 8.98 -1.07 -6.41
N ASP A 296 8.48 -1.54 -7.53
CA ASP A 296 9.12 -1.41 -8.84
C ASP A 296 8.27 -0.51 -9.75
N GLY A 297 8.96 0.37 -10.48
CA GLY A 297 8.35 1.29 -11.44
C GLY A 297 7.79 2.57 -10.82
N PRO A 298 7.15 3.43 -11.63
CA PRO A 298 6.68 4.74 -11.19
C PRO A 298 5.53 4.59 -10.18
N GLY A 299 5.41 5.54 -9.26
CA GLY A 299 4.24 5.62 -8.39
C GLY A 299 4.38 6.63 -7.25
N GLU A 300 3.24 6.99 -6.68
CA GLU A 300 3.13 7.88 -5.54
C GLU A 300 2.27 7.25 -4.44
N GLY A 301 2.23 7.87 -3.26
CA GLY A 301 1.30 7.49 -2.21
C GLY A 301 1.61 6.15 -1.52
N LEU A 302 2.85 5.63 -1.61
CA LEU A 302 3.23 4.42 -0.87
C LEU A 302 3.39 4.72 0.62
N VAL A 303 2.65 4.02 1.47
CA VAL A 303 2.77 4.11 2.93
C VAL A 303 3.03 2.72 3.51
N LEU A 304 4.14 2.54 4.21
CA LEU A 304 4.41 1.41 5.09
C LEU A 304 4.36 1.90 6.53
N ASP A 305 3.46 1.36 7.34
CA ASP A 305 3.30 1.75 8.74
C ASP A 305 3.19 0.53 9.66
N SER A 306 3.97 0.53 10.74
CA SER A 306 3.89 -0.49 11.78
C SER A 306 4.12 -1.92 11.23
N CYS A 307 4.96 -2.03 10.21
CA CYS A 307 5.27 -3.29 9.53
C CYS A 307 6.54 -3.94 10.09
N MET A 308 6.63 -5.26 9.96
CA MET A 308 7.79 -6.04 10.37
C MET A 308 8.36 -6.83 9.20
N GLY A 309 9.68 -6.76 9.01
CA GLY A 309 10.42 -7.61 8.07
C GLY A 309 11.56 -8.29 8.83
N ILE A 310 11.35 -9.54 9.24
CA ILE A 310 12.25 -10.27 10.13
C ILE A 310 13.02 -11.34 9.36
N ASN A 311 14.33 -11.38 9.56
CA ASN A 311 15.21 -12.34 8.94
C ASN A 311 15.09 -12.32 7.42
N VAL A 312 15.15 -11.13 6.80
CA VAL A 312 14.98 -10.94 5.35
C VAL A 312 16.32 -10.65 4.67
N LYS A 313 16.46 -10.89 3.35
CA LYS A 313 17.69 -10.41 2.67
C LYS A 313 17.63 -8.89 2.53
N ARG A 314 16.51 -8.36 2.06
CA ARG A 314 16.23 -6.92 1.93
C ARG A 314 14.94 -6.57 2.64
N ALA A 315 14.94 -5.51 3.43
CA ALA A 315 13.72 -5.10 4.14
C ALA A 315 12.76 -4.35 3.23
N VAL A 316 13.21 -3.22 2.69
CA VAL A 316 12.41 -2.39 1.77
C VAL A 316 13.27 -2.04 0.57
N LEU A 317 12.75 -2.30 -0.63
CA LEU A 317 13.36 -1.91 -1.89
C LEU A 317 12.37 -1.09 -2.70
N ILE A 318 12.63 0.21 -2.82
CA ILE A 318 11.88 1.13 -3.67
C ILE A 318 12.81 1.48 -4.83
N ASN A 319 12.50 0.96 -6.01
CA ASN A 319 13.31 1.17 -7.20
C ASN A 319 12.42 1.66 -8.34
N ASP A 320 12.47 2.96 -8.59
CA ASP A 320 11.96 3.47 -9.84
C ASP A 320 13.03 3.23 -10.92
N ASN A 321 12.71 2.43 -11.93
CA ASN A 321 13.63 2.16 -13.04
C ASN A 321 13.66 3.35 -14.03
N GLU A 322 12.82 4.35 -13.82
CA GLU A 322 12.81 5.58 -14.60
C GLU A 322 14.07 6.41 -14.28
N THR A 323 14.72 6.94 -15.32
CA THR A 323 15.88 7.84 -15.17
C THR A 323 15.48 9.24 -14.70
N SER A 324 14.18 9.49 -14.52
CA SER A 324 13.58 10.74 -14.05
C SER A 324 12.86 10.55 -12.73
N LEU A 325 12.89 11.59 -11.89
CA LEU A 325 12.24 11.66 -10.58
C LEU A 325 10.70 11.64 -10.72
N ASN A 326 10.11 10.46 -10.90
CA ASN A 326 8.69 10.32 -11.23
C ASN A 326 7.82 9.83 -10.05
N GLY A 327 8.42 9.37 -8.94
CA GLY A 327 7.67 8.98 -7.74
C GLY A 327 7.58 10.07 -6.67
N VAL A 328 6.42 10.68 -6.45
CA VAL A 328 6.32 11.93 -5.66
C VAL A 328 6.24 11.71 -4.15
N TYR A 329 5.85 10.53 -3.66
CA TYR A 329 5.73 10.32 -2.21
C TYR A 329 5.81 8.85 -1.79
N ALA A 330 6.73 8.55 -0.86
CA ALA A 330 6.73 7.29 -0.13
C ALA A 330 7.03 7.53 1.36
N SER A 331 6.44 6.72 2.23
CA SER A 331 6.60 6.85 3.67
C SER A 331 6.82 5.48 4.30
N VAL A 332 7.84 5.34 5.14
CA VAL A 332 8.13 4.14 5.94
C VAL A 332 8.21 4.56 7.40
N LYS A 333 7.24 4.12 8.21
CA LYS A 333 7.06 4.61 9.58
C LYS A 333 6.86 3.50 10.59
N ASN A 334 7.44 3.66 11.78
CA ASN A 334 7.21 2.77 12.92
C ASN A 334 7.50 1.29 12.61
N CYS A 335 8.40 1.02 11.66
CA CYS A 335 8.67 -0.33 11.19
C CYS A 335 9.83 -0.98 11.96
N HIS A 336 9.85 -2.31 11.96
CA HIS A 336 10.93 -3.11 12.55
C HIS A 336 11.52 -4.04 11.48
N PHE A 337 12.80 -3.86 11.17
CA PHE A 337 13.48 -4.64 10.15
C PHE A 337 14.75 -5.32 10.65
N SER A 338 14.90 -6.61 10.32
CA SER A 338 16.15 -7.34 10.46
C SER A 338 16.57 -8.00 9.16
N TYR A 339 17.77 -7.66 8.69
CA TYR A 339 18.15 -7.94 7.31
C TYR A 339 19.59 -8.45 7.16
N PHE A 340 19.86 -9.20 6.08
CA PHE A 340 21.21 -9.66 5.74
C PHE A 340 21.96 -8.75 4.75
N LEU A 341 21.28 -8.19 3.75
CA LEU A 341 21.91 -7.49 2.62
C LEU A 341 21.66 -5.98 2.65
N SER A 342 20.41 -5.53 2.69
CA SER A 342 20.06 -4.10 2.79
C SER A 342 18.83 -3.87 3.67
N GLY A 343 18.83 -2.79 4.45
CA GLY A 343 17.63 -2.38 5.19
C GLY A 343 16.61 -1.74 4.24
N ILE A 344 16.52 -0.42 4.26
CA ILE A 344 15.65 0.38 3.39
C ILE A 344 16.48 1.01 2.28
N LYS A 345 16.22 0.63 1.04
CA LYS A 345 16.85 1.22 -0.13
C LYS A 345 15.81 1.90 -0.98
N ALA A 346 16.05 3.16 -1.29
CA ALA A 346 15.26 3.91 -2.23
C ALA A 346 16.12 4.53 -3.33
N ARG A 347 15.68 4.37 -4.57
CA ARG A 347 16.35 4.89 -5.75
C ARG A 347 15.39 5.62 -6.67
N PHE A 348 15.81 6.78 -7.19
CA PHE A 348 15.04 7.61 -8.14
C PHE A 348 13.67 8.05 -7.64
N HIS A 349 13.52 8.18 -6.34
CA HIS A 349 12.23 8.48 -5.72
C HIS A 349 12.38 9.72 -4.82
N PRO A 350 11.88 10.89 -5.23
CA PRO A 350 11.85 12.07 -4.37
C PRO A 350 10.87 11.92 -3.21
N GLN A 351 11.05 12.77 -2.19
CA GLN A 351 10.14 13.01 -1.07
C GLN A 351 9.79 11.74 -0.28
N ILE A 352 10.80 10.94 0.03
CA ILE A 352 10.63 9.76 0.87
C ILE A 352 10.84 10.15 2.32
N ASN A 353 9.94 9.72 3.20
CA ASN A 353 10.08 9.88 4.64
C ASN A 353 10.30 8.52 5.32
N ILE A 354 11.42 8.36 6.02
CA ILE A 354 11.76 7.18 6.80
C ILE A 354 11.86 7.59 8.26
N GLU A 355 10.92 7.14 9.08
CA GLU A 355 10.70 7.69 10.42
C GLU A 355 10.43 6.62 11.48
N GLY A 356 11.04 6.75 12.66
CA GLY A 356 10.68 5.92 13.82
C GLY A 356 10.95 4.42 13.62
N CYS A 357 11.82 4.03 12.70
CA CYS A 357 12.09 2.63 12.40
C CYS A 357 13.21 2.07 13.28
N LEU A 358 13.04 0.82 13.72
CA LEU A 358 14.12 0.01 14.29
C LEU A 358 14.69 -0.88 13.19
N ILE A 359 15.96 -0.70 12.87
CA ILE A 359 16.65 -1.43 11.80
C ILE A 359 17.90 -2.05 12.39
N TYR A 360 18.02 -3.37 12.29
CA TYR A 360 19.29 -4.02 12.62
C TYR A 360 19.74 -5.03 11.59
N LYS A 361 21.04 -5.06 11.44
CA LYS A 361 21.72 -5.95 10.52
C LYS A 361 21.99 -7.29 11.19
N LEU A 362 21.70 -8.35 10.45
CA LEU A 362 22.09 -9.72 10.79
C LEU A 362 23.50 -10.01 10.26
N ASN A 363 24.20 -10.93 10.92
CA ASN A 363 25.58 -11.28 10.60
C ASN A 363 25.74 -11.72 9.13
N SER A 364 26.36 -10.86 8.32
CA SER A 364 26.67 -11.11 6.91
C SER A 364 27.92 -10.33 6.48
N SER A 365 28.64 -10.85 5.49
CA SER A 365 29.85 -10.24 4.93
C SER A 365 29.60 -9.24 3.80
N SER A 366 28.35 -9.07 3.35
CA SER A 366 28.04 -8.43 2.06
C SER A 366 27.07 -7.24 2.11
N ALA A 367 26.84 -6.66 3.28
CA ALA A 367 25.78 -5.66 3.44
C ALA A 367 26.12 -4.28 2.83
N GLU A 368 25.13 -3.66 2.18
CA GLU A 368 25.23 -2.33 1.58
C GLU A 368 25.15 -1.23 2.65
N SER A 369 23.95 -1.05 3.23
CA SER A 369 23.65 -0.05 4.26
C SER A 369 22.32 -0.35 4.96
N ASP A 370 22.09 0.26 6.13
CA ASP A 370 20.77 0.22 6.78
C ASP A 370 19.75 1.03 5.99
N ILE A 371 20.13 2.25 5.59
CA ILE A 371 19.28 3.15 4.84
C ILE A 371 20.09 3.73 3.69
N MET A 372 19.59 3.59 2.45
CA MET A 372 20.19 4.18 1.25
C MET A 372 19.17 5.05 0.52
N LEU A 373 19.52 6.32 0.33
CA LEU A 373 18.86 7.23 -0.59
C LEU A 373 19.80 7.48 -1.77
N ASP A 374 19.44 7.03 -2.97
CA ASP A 374 20.23 7.21 -4.19
C ASP A 374 19.41 7.90 -5.29
N TYR A 375 19.88 9.03 -5.82
CA TYR A 375 19.10 9.88 -6.72
C TYR A 375 17.73 10.28 -6.14
N CYS A 376 17.70 10.62 -4.86
CA CYS A 376 16.51 11.13 -4.17
C CYS A 376 16.57 12.66 -4.04
N ASP A 377 15.41 13.30 -3.86
CA ASP A 377 15.30 14.73 -3.61
C ASP A 377 14.29 15.02 -2.51
N ARG A 378 14.60 15.95 -1.59
CA ARG A 378 13.71 16.34 -0.48
C ARG A 378 13.26 15.18 0.43
N SER A 379 14.09 14.14 0.56
CA SER A 379 13.80 12.98 1.41
C SER A 379 14.30 13.19 2.85
N LYS A 380 13.70 12.47 3.81
CA LYS A 380 13.96 12.61 5.24
C LYS A 380 14.19 11.24 5.88
N VAL A 381 15.21 11.16 6.72
CA VAL A 381 15.54 10.01 7.56
C VAL A 381 15.61 10.50 9.00
N THR A 382 14.55 10.27 9.77
CA THR A 382 14.38 10.91 11.08
C THR A 382 14.01 9.94 12.19
N SER A 383 14.61 10.09 13.37
CA SER A 383 14.20 9.34 14.57
C SER A 383 14.28 7.81 14.41
N ASN A 384 15.21 7.32 13.61
CA ASN A 384 15.43 5.88 13.42
C ASN A 384 16.51 5.36 14.37
N THR A 385 16.41 4.09 14.74
CA THR A 385 17.41 3.38 15.55
C THR A 385 18.06 2.30 14.70
N LEU A 386 19.36 2.44 14.44
CA LEU A 386 20.16 1.59 13.55
C LEU A 386 21.24 0.87 14.36
N ILE A 387 21.12 -0.46 14.54
CA ILE A 387 21.98 -1.22 15.48
C ILE A 387 22.57 -2.45 14.78
N ALA A 388 23.82 -2.84 15.05
CA ALA A 388 24.37 -4.09 14.51
C ALA A 388 24.11 -5.21 15.51
N ASN A 389 23.90 -6.42 15.01
CA ASN A 389 23.94 -7.58 15.88
C ASN A 389 25.40 -8.05 16.03
N LEU A 390 25.96 -8.00 17.24
CA LEU A 390 27.12 -8.78 17.67
C LEU A 390 28.37 -8.71 16.77
N GLY A 391 28.97 -7.51 16.64
CA GLY A 391 30.36 -7.36 16.16
C GLY A 391 30.57 -7.30 14.65
N GLY A 392 29.52 -7.17 13.85
CA GLY A 392 29.58 -7.08 12.38
C GLY A 392 29.60 -5.64 11.84
N THR A 393 30.77 -5.01 11.78
CA THR A 393 30.92 -3.58 11.41
C THR A 393 30.89 -3.31 9.90
N SER A 394 30.54 -4.27 9.04
CA SER A 394 30.74 -4.13 7.59
C SER A 394 29.70 -3.26 6.85
N ALA A 395 28.58 -2.88 7.48
CA ALA A 395 27.57 -2.02 6.84
C ALA A 395 27.76 -0.55 7.19
N ASN A 396 27.35 0.33 6.27
CA ASN A 396 27.14 1.74 6.57
C ASN A 396 25.76 1.94 7.21
N GLY A 397 25.61 2.97 8.03
CA GLY A 397 24.32 3.36 8.60
C GLY A 397 23.43 3.98 7.52
N ILE A 398 23.42 5.31 7.45
CA ILE A 398 22.67 6.09 6.46
C ILE A 398 23.60 6.49 5.33
N VAL A 399 23.25 6.13 4.09
CA VAL A 399 23.95 6.53 2.88
C VAL A 399 23.05 7.43 2.04
N ILE A 400 23.54 8.62 1.70
CA ILE A 400 22.88 9.56 0.80
C ILE A 400 23.81 9.77 -0.39
N SER A 401 23.38 9.33 -1.58
CA SER A 401 24.17 9.31 -2.80
C SER A 401 23.43 10.02 -3.93
N ASN A 402 24.13 10.83 -4.73
CA ASN A 402 23.55 11.54 -5.88
C ASN A 402 22.23 12.28 -5.57
N SER A 403 22.04 12.71 -4.32
CA SER A 403 20.74 13.18 -3.82
C SER A 403 20.79 14.65 -3.41
N ASN A 404 19.65 15.33 -3.46
CA ASN A 404 19.55 16.75 -3.16
C ASN A 404 18.55 17.02 -2.03
N ARG A 405 18.78 18.06 -1.23
CA ARG A 405 17.82 18.54 -0.21
C ARG A 405 17.35 17.46 0.78
N CYS A 406 18.15 16.43 1.04
CA CYS A 406 17.79 15.34 1.94
C CYS A 406 18.16 15.66 3.39
N GLN A 407 17.51 15.02 4.36
CA GLN A 407 17.75 15.24 5.78
C GLN A 407 18.02 13.90 6.49
N ALA A 408 19.02 13.88 7.37
CA ALA A 408 19.26 12.78 8.31
C ALA A 408 19.38 13.35 9.72
N THR A 409 18.29 13.27 10.51
CA THR A 409 18.24 13.93 11.83
C THR A 409 17.69 13.04 12.93
N GLN A 410 18.13 13.24 14.18
CA GLN A 410 17.56 12.54 15.35
C GLN A 410 17.69 11.01 15.31
N ASN A 411 18.61 10.45 14.52
CA ASN A 411 18.81 9.01 14.45
C ASN A 411 19.82 8.54 15.51
N ILE A 412 19.64 7.33 16.02
CA ILE A 412 20.60 6.60 16.84
C ILE A 412 21.29 5.59 15.92
N ILE A 413 22.62 5.68 15.79
CA ILE A 413 23.40 4.84 14.87
C ILE A 413 24.57 4.19 15.60
N GLU A 414 24.49 2.88 15.77
CA GLU A 414 25.38 2.08 16.60
C GLU A 414 26.10 1.03 15.75
N GLU A 415 27.40 0.84 16.01
CA GLU A 415 28.19 -0.28 15.47
C GLU A 415 28.20 -0.36 13.92
N ARG A 416 28.43 0.77 13.23
CA ARG A 416 28.58 0.81 11.76
C ARG A 416 29.99 1.13 11.30
N ASN A 417 30.27 0.79 10.04
CA ASN A 417 31.50 1.18 9.36
C ASN A 417 31.57 2.72 9.29
N THR A 418 30.63 3.28 8.53
CA THR A 418 30.36 4.71 8.46
C THR A 418 28.94 4.95 8.94
N ALA A 419 28.75 5.80 9.96
CA ALA A 419 27.41 6.04 10.48
C ALA A 419 26.54 6.81 9.48
N ILE A 420 27.04 7.93 8.95
CA ILE A 420 26.39 8.67 7.86
C ILE A 420 27.39 8.94 6.73
N TRP A 421 27.03 8.59 5.50
CA TRP A 421 27.86 8.77 4.31
C TRP A 421 27.14 9.58 3.24
N LEU A 422 27.69 10.76 2.92
CA LEU A 422 27.27 11.58 1.78
C LEU A 422 28.21 11.32 0.61
N LEU A 423 27.67 10.83 -0.51
CA LEU A 423 28.42 10.31 -1.65
C LEU A 423 28.12 11.05 -2.96
N ASN A 424 29.08 11.02 -3.89
CA ASN A 424 28.92 11.49 -5.27
C ASN A 424 28.33 12.90 -5.33
N SER A 425 27.46 13.22 -6.29
CA SER A 425 26.90 14.58 -6.46
C SER A 425 25.86 14.99 -5.40
N THR A 426 25.99 14.53 -4.15
CA THR A 426 25.06 14.87 -3.06
C THR A 426 25.23 16.32 -2.62
N ASN A 427 24.13 17.07 -2.59
CA ASN A 427 24.13 18.51 -2.34
C ASN A 427 22.94 18.95 -1.47
N SER A 428 23.10 20.10 -0.79
CA SER A 428 22.07 20.72 0.06
C SER A 428 21.42 19.80 1.12
N CYS A 429 22.12 18.77 1.58
CA CYS A 429 21.60 17.85 2.60
C CYS A 429 21.91 18.36 4.02
N ASP A 430 21.00 18.06 4.94
CA ASP A 430 21.09 18.42 6.36
C ASP A 430 21.35 17.19 7.22
N VAL A 431 22.29 17.30 8.16
CA VAL A 431 22.65 16.23 9.09
C VAL A 431 22.80 16.86 10.47
N ALA A 432 21.86 16.58 11.36
CA ALA A 432 21.77 17.24 12.67
C ALA A 432 21.22 16.29 13.75
N ASP A 433 21.55 16.53 15.02
CA ASP A 433 20.95 15.86 16.18
C ASP A 433 20.98 14.33 16.19
N ASN A 434 21.95 13.70 15.52
CA ASN A 434 22.10 12.24 15.54
C ASN A 434 22.99 11.80 16.73
N THR A 435 22.68 10.64 17.29
CA THR A 435 23.51 9.96 18.30
C THR A 435 24.31 8.85 17.64
N PHE A 436 25.60 8.75 17.97
CA PHE A 436 26.51 7.78 17.37
C PHE A 436 27.22 6.99 18.48
N ASP A 437 27.26 5.66 18.35
CA ASP A 437 28.01 4.81 19.28
C ASP A 437 28.79 3.71 18.54
N ASN A 438 30.02 3.43 18.99
CA ASN A 438 30.87 2.33 18.49
C ASN A 438 31.03 2.20 16.95
N ASN A 439 31.06 3.31 16.21
CA ASN A 439 31.26 3.30 14.76
C ASN A 439 32.76 3.23 14.39
N THR A 440 33.16 2.33 13.47
CA THR A 440 34.58 1.93 13.33
C THR A 440 35.45 2.81 12.45
N THR A 441 34.89 3.45 11.43
CA THR A 441 35.70 4.21 10.45
C THR A 441 35.40 5.70 10.50
N ASN A 442 34.14 6.09 10.28
CA ASN A 442 33.75 7.50 10.28
C ASN A 442 32.35 7.70 10.86
N VAL A 443 32.17 8.71 11.70
CA VAL A 443 30.82 9.16 12.09
C VAL A 443 30.13 9.83 10.90
N LEU A 444 30.84 10.70 10.18
CA LEU A 444 30.34 11.37 8.98
C LEU A 444 31.43 11.37 7.89
N ASN A 445 31.13 10.79 6.73
CA ASN A 445 31.99 10.84 5.55
C ASN A 445 31.30 11.65 4.45
N GLN A 446 31.94 12.70 3.94
CA GLN A 446 31.33 13.62 2.96
C GLN A 446 31.89 13.50 1.53
N GLY A 447 32.92 12.67 1.33
CA GLY A 447 33.69 12.72 0.07
C GLY A 447 34.18 14.14 -0.26
N GLY A 448 34.37 14.44 -1.55
CA GLY A 448 34.84 15.74 -2.04
C GLY A 448 33.77 16.82 -2.23
N ASN A 449 32.59 16.70 -1.61
CA ASN A 449 31.41 17.48 -1.99
C ASN A 449 31.12 18.71 -1.12
N TYR A 450 30.47 19.72 -1.74
CA TYR A 450 29.97 20.93 -1.08
C TYR A 450 28.71 20.64 -0.26
N VAL A 451 28.89 20.04 0.91
CA VAL A 451 27.85 19.98 1.93
C VAL A 451 27.77 21.37 2.57
N LYS A 452 26.59 22.01 2.53
CA LYS A 452 26.34 23.20 3.36
C LYS A 452 26.53 22.78 4.81
N LYS A 453 27.71 23.04 5.36
CA LYS A 453 28.05 22.82 6.77
C LYS A 453 27.20 23.75 7.63
N ARG A 454 25.92 23.42 7.84
CA ARG A 454 25.23 23.79 9.08
C ARG A 454 25.83 22.88 10.16
N LYS A 455 27.00 23.30 10.63
CA LYS A 455 27.81 22.65 11.66
C LYS A 455 26.96 22.47 12.90
N TYR A 456 26.70 21.22 13.29
CA TYR A 456 26.69 20.76 14.68
C TYR A 456 26.09 21.71 15.74
N GLU A 457 24.94 22.34 15.47
CA GLU A 457 24.20 23.04 16.50
C GLU A 457 23.42 21.98 17.31
N GLY A 458 24.11 21.22 18.18
CA GLY A 458 23.47 20.33 19.16
C GLY A 458 23.94 18.86 19.19
N THR A 459 24.70 18.39 18.21
CA THR A 459 25.13 16.97 18.19
C THR A 459 26.22 16.69 19.22
N THR A 460 25.90 15.93 20.26
CA THR A 460 26.87 15.43 21.23
C THR A 460 27.47 14.13 20.69
N VAL A 461 28.76 14.11 20.41
CA VAL A 461 29.48 12.87 20.10
C VAL A 461 30.06 12.35 21.40
N ILE A 462 29.50 11.27 21.93
CA ILE A 462 30.05 10.55 23.08
C ILE A 462 30.73 9.32 22.52
N THR A 463 32.04 9.18 22.73
CA THR A 463 32.79 7.99 22.35
C THR A 463 33.31 7.33 23.62
N PHE A 464 32.97 6.06 23.83
CA PHE A 464 33.50 5.25 24.92
C PHE A 464 34.59 4.34 24.37
N THR A 465 35.85 4.68 24.63
CA THR A 465 36.97 3.80 24.26
C THR A 465 37.76 3.48 25.53
N GLY A 466 37.77 2.22 25.96
CA GLY A 466 38.73 1.73 26.96
C GLY A 466 38.65 2.35 28.37
N GLY A 467 37.45 2.75 28.83
CA GLY A 467 37.25 3.25 30.20
C GLY A 467 37.38 4.76 30.37
N GLU A 468 37.70 5.51 29.31
CA GLU A 468 37.65 6.97 29.30
C GLU A 468 36.43 7.45 28.50
N THR A 469 35.71 8.43 29.05
CA THR A 469 34.59 9.09 28.38
C THR A 469 35.10 10.35 27.70
N VAL A 470 35.10 10.37 26.36
CA VAL A 470 35.41 11.59 25.60
C VAL A 470 34.10 12.19 25.10
N VAL A 471 33.72 13.34 25.67
CA VAL A 471 32.59 14.14 25.20
C VAL A 471 33.14 15.24 24.29
N ASN A 472 32.91 15.13 22.98
CA ASN A 472 33.20 16.21 22.05
C ASN A 472 31.97 17.14 21.99
N ILE A 473 32.06 18.29 22.64
CA ILE A 473 31.06 19.37 22.55
C ILE A 473 31.48 20.29 21.40
N PRO A 474 30.79 20.29 20.24
CA PRO A 474 31.07 21.24 19.18
C PRO A 474 30.62 22.64 19.62
N ILE A 475 31.59 23.52 19.90
CA ILE A 475 31.33 24.94 20.17
C ILE A 475 31.24 25.66 18.81
N PRO A 476 30.13 26.35 18.48
CA PRO A 476 30.04 27.08 17.22
C PRO A 476 31.08 28.21 17.17
N PHE A 477 31.76 28.35 16.03
CA PHE A 477 32.89 29.28 15.83
C PHE A 477 32.54 30.75 16.12
N TRP A 478 31.25 31.11 16.10
CA TRP A 478 30.72 32.45 16.38
C TRP A 478 30.25 32.65 17.83
N SER A 479 30.27 31.60 18.67
CA SER A 479 30.00 31.71 20.11
C SER A 479 31.24 32.04 20.95
N LEU A 480 32.43 32.05 20.34
CA LEU A 480 33.66 32.45 21.02
C LEU A 480 33.86 33.97 20.92
N THR A 481 33.16 34.74 21.75
CA THR A 481 33.57 36.13 22.03
C THR A 481 34.67 36.09 23.10
N ALA A 482 35.91 35.80 22.68
CA ALA A 482 37.06 36.00 23.56
C ALA A 482 37.32 37.50 23.69
N LYS A 483 36.98 38.09 24.85
CA LYS A 483 37.45 39.43 25.19
C LYS A 483 38.97 39.34 25.37
N ALA A 484 39.72 39.86 24.42
CA ALA A 484 41.18 39.89 24.49
C ALA A 484 41.62 40.76 25.67
N ASN A 485 41.99 40.14 26.79
CA ASN A 485 42.98 40.75 27.67
C ASN A 485 44.34 40.48 27.03
N SER A 486 45.03 41.56 26.68
CA SER A 486 46.37 41.55 26.08
C SER A 486 47.34 40.83 27.00
N GLY A 487 47.64 39.56 26.69
CA GLY A 487 48.60 38.78 27.46
C GLY A 487 48.73 37.29 27.11
N PHE A 488 47.76 36.67 26.42
CA PHE A 488 47.75 35.20 26.32
C PHE A 488 47.84 34.56 24.93
N LEU A 489 47.93 35.31 23.83
CA LEU A 489 48.07 34.70 22.50
C LEU A 489 49.07 35.47 21.64
N ASN A 490 50.27 34.89 21.48
CA ASN A 490 51.18 35.21 20.38
C ASN A 490 51.06 34.08 19.36
N SER A 491 50.70 34.40 18.12
CA SER A 491 50.55 33.43 17.03
C SER A 491 51.62 33.66 15.97
N SER A 492 52.53 32.69 15.83
CA SER A 492 53.39 32.54 14.66
C SER A 492 53.29 31.09 14.16
N GLY A 493 52.73 30.92 12.95
CA GLY A 493 52.91 29.78 12.04
C GLY A 493 52.72 28.36 12.58
N GLY A 494 51.58 27.73 12.24
CA GLY A 494 51.36 26.28 12.37
C GLY A 494 50.03 25.93 13.05
N SER A 495 49.31 24.94 12.53
CA SER A 495 48.06 24.42 13.09
C SER A 495 48.17 24.15 14.59
N GLN A 496 47.29 24.75 15.39
CA GLN A 496 47.24 24.48 16.83
C GLN A 496 46.03 23.63 17.18
N THR A 497 46.30 22.50 17.85
CA THR A 497 45.33 21.71 18.60
C THR A 497 45.14 22.39 19.95
N ILE A 498 43.90 22.78 20.28
CA ILE A 498 43.56 23.18 21.66
C ILE A 498 43.25 21.89 22.42
N ILE A 499 44.16 21.46 23.29
CA ILE A 499 43.92 20.40 24.26
C ILE A 499 43.49 21.09 25.56
N GLY A 500 42.19 21.11 25.83
CA GLY A 500 41.68 21.48 27.14
C GLY A 500 41.77 20.27 28.06
N PHE A 501 42.74 20.25 28.97
CA PHE A 501 42.71 19.34 30.11
C PHE A 501 41.72 19.89 31.13
N TYR A 502 40.69 19.12 31.48
CA TYR A 502 40.01 19.30 32.75
C TYR A 502 40.86 18.63 33.82
N ASN A 503 41.41 19.42 34.73
CA ASN A 503 41.97 18.90 35.97
C ASN A 503 40.78 18.71 36.91
N TYR A 504 40.41 17.46 37.21
CA TYR A 504 39.51 17.15 38.30
C TYR A 504 40.34 17.26 39.58
N ASP A 505 40.30 18.43 40.23
CA ASP A 505 40.83 18.55 41.58
C ASP A 505 39.66 18.42 42.56
N ASP A 506 39.61 17.26 43.23
CA ASP A 506 38.79 16.99 44.40
C ASP A 506 39.28 17.87 45.57
N SER A 507 38.95 19.16 45.56
CA SER A 507 38.88 19.98 46.78
C SER A 507 38.27 21.36 46.53
N THR A 508 36.93 21.43 46.54
CA THR A 508 36.08 22.29 47.41
C THR A 508 34.65 22.31 46.88
#